data_AF-A0A952PSF8-F1
#
_entry.id   AF-A0A952PSF8-F1
#
_cell.length_a   1.000
_cell.length_b   1.000
_cell.length_c   1.000
_cell.angle_alpha   90.00
_cell.angle_beta   90.00
_cell.angle_gamma   90.00
#
_symmetry.space_group_name_H-M   'P 1'
#
loop_
_entity.id
_entity.type
_entity.pdbx_description
1 polymer ?
#
loop_
_entity_poly.entity_id
_entity_poly.type
_entity_poly.pdbx_seq_one_letter_code
_entity_poly.pdbx_strand_id
1 'polypeptide(L)'
;MTERHNSSSNQRVRRTCRGGVLPLIMLVATIIAALVMVAIGTSLLMLSNAKLNSTTENIGLQAAVQLNKGDRIGEMNSMIERSREAVFTSRRAYDDIAKQAPHVEPLARLLLDDARVGATRVEEERQLLSGMLGKELEIAITSKVKETKDRGPMNLMLLTLTPTEDTIVEVGSLRDMPSNATAPIAIEQLKEFDRGAGYFYQKTDFYRPEISVKLPAPDNDLNFVFASLHPRIKDTIASARLITPDDFDGRTVIVAPGRLIRPRLHNLPTAIRVVTKTNVSAPLNLREDMAITTIVSATGSEKSDNDSD
;
A
#
# COMPACT_ATOMS: atom_id res chain seq x y z
N MET A 1 -70.58 16.23 -91.69
CA MET A 1 -70.01 15.01 -92.30
C MET A 1 -68.51 15.19 -92.42
N THR A 2 -67.78 14.86 -91.35
CA THR A 2 -66.37 14.41 -91.38
C THR A 2 -66.01 13.94 -89.98
N GLU A 3 -66.05 12.63 -89.81
CA GLU A 3 -65.46 11.89 -88.70
C GLU A 3 -63.96 12.15 -88.62
N ARG A 4 -63.40 12.11 -87.41
CA ARG A 4 -62.09 11.50 -87.16
C ARG A 4 -61.97 11.06 -85.71
N HIS A 5 -62.05 9.74 -85.56
CA HIS A 5 -61.49 8.98 -84.45
C HIS A 5 -60.02 9.40 -84.20
N ASN A 6 -59.63 9.52 -82.93
CA ASN A 6 -58.32 9.04 -82.53
C ASN A 6 -58.30 8.57 -81.07
N SER A 7 -58.37 7.25 -80.96
CA SER A 7 -58.05 6.38 -79.85
C SER A 7 -56.54 6.30 -79.64
N SER A 8 -56.08 6.42 -78.38
CA SER A 8 -54.83 5.90 -77.76
C SER A 8 -54.32 6.90 -76.72
N SER A 9 -53.82 6.58 -75.54
CA SER A 9 -53.40 5.31 -74.94
C SER A 9 -53.34 5.50 -73.41
N ASN A 10 -53.83 4.51 -72.67
CA ASN A 10 -53.76 4.46 -71.22
C ASN A 10 -52.32 4.09 -70.81
N GLN A 11 -51.46 5.09 -70.57
CA GLN A 11 -50.13 4.88 -70.01
C GLN A 11 -50.24 4.50 -68.52
N ARG A 12 -50.24 3.19 -68.23
CA ARG A 12 -49.97 2.68 -66.88
C ARG A 12 -48.53 3.06 -66.53
N VAL A 13 -48.38 4.12 -65.74
CA VAL A 13 -47.12 4.47 -65.08
C VAL A 13 -46.79 3.34 -64.10
N ARG A 14 -46.03 2.35 -64.55
CA ARG A 14 -45.30 1.43 -63.66
C ARG A 14 -44.27 2.27 -62.93
N ARG A 15 -44.63 2.79 -61.76
CA ARG A 15 -43.68 3.31 -60.77
C ARG A 15 -42.81 2.13 -60.36
N THR A 16 -41.67 1.95 -61.02
CA THR A 16 -40.58 1.16 -60.48
C THR A 16 -40.13 1.87 -59.21
N CYS A 17 -40.59 1.43 -58.05
CA CYS A 17 -40.01 1.76 -56.76
C CYS A 17 -38.58 1.18 -56.73
N ARG A 18 -37.65 1.84 -57.42
CA ARG A 18 -36.22 1.74 -57.12
C ARG A 18 -36.07 2.37 -55.74
N GLY A 19 -36.06 1.55 -54.70
CA GLY A 19 -35.65 2.00 -53.37
C GLY A 19 -34.31 2.73 -53.50
N GLY A 20 -34.25 3.97 -53.03
CA GLY A 20 -33.02 4.74 -53.09
C GLY A 20 -31.95 3.99 -52.31
N VAL A 21 -30.84 3.62 -52.97
CA VAL A 21 -29.68 3.00 -52.31
C VAL A 21 -28.95 4.02 -51.40
N LEU A 22 -29.18 5.31 -51.63
CA LEU A 22 -28.56 6.44 -50.94
C LEU A 22 -28.86 6.52 -49.43
N PRO A 23 -30.12 6.41 -48.94
CA PRO A 23 -30.41 6.36 -47.50
C PRO A 23 -29.79 5.14 -46.79
N LEU A 24 -29.66 3.99 -47.47
CA LEU A 24 -29.01 2.82 -46.90
C LEU A 24 -27.51 3.07 -46.67
N ILE A 25 -26.82 3.66 -47.66
CA ILE A 25 -25.40 4.02 -47.54
C ILE A 25 -25.19 5.05 -46.43
N MET A 26 -26.06 6.06 -46.34
CA MET A 26 -25.98 7.07 -45.27
C MET A 26 -26.19 6.44 -43.88
N LEU A 27 -27.17 5.56 -43.73
CA LEU A 27 -27.39 4.83 -42.48
C LEU A 27 -26.15 4.02 -42.08
N VAL A 28 -25.58 3.25 -43.00
CA VAL A 28 -24.37 2.45 -42.75
C VAL A 28 -23.19 3.36 -42.37
N ALA A 29 -22.99 4.47 -43.08
CA ALA A 29 -21.94 5.44 -42.76
C ALA A 29 -22.14 6.05 -41.35
N THR A 30 -23.38 6.38 -40.96
CA THR A 30 -23.67 6.89 -39.61
C THR A 30 -23.43 5.86 -38.52
N ILE A 31 -23.76 4.59 -38.76
CA ILE A 31 -23.50 3.49 -37.82
C ILE A 31 -21.98 3.28 -37.66
N ILE A 32 -21.24 3.25 -38.77
CA ILE A 32 -19.77 3.13 -38.72
C ILE A 32 -19.17 4.32 -37.97
N ALA A 33 -19.59 5.55 -38.26
CA ALA A 33 -19.12 6.73 -37.54
C ALA A 33 -19.43 6.66 -36.04
N ALA A 34 -20.62 6.20 -35.65
CA ALA A 34 -20.98 6.02 -34.24
C ALA A 34 -20.11 4.97 -33.56
N LEU A 35 -19.85 3.82 -34.20
CA LEU A 35 -18.98 2.77 -33.68
C LEU A 35 -17.54 3.26 -33.50
N VAL A 36 -17.00 4.03 -34.46
CA VAL A 36 -15.67 4.62 -34.36
C VAL A 36 -15.59 5.61 -33.21
N MET A 37 -16.61 6.44 -33.02
CA MET A 37 -16.67 7.39 -31.88
C MET A 37 -16.70 6.66 -30.53
N VAL A 38 -17.47 5.58 -30.41
CA VAL A 38 -17.49 4.73 -29.20
C VAL A 38 -16.13 4.10 -28.96
N ALA A 39 -15.49 3.53 -30.00
CA ALA A 39 -14.17 2.92 -29.88
C ALA A 39 -13.12 3.94 -29.40
N ILE A 40 -13.07 5.13 -30.02
CA ILE A 40 -12.16 6.21 -29.61
C ILE A 40 -12.44 6.64 -28.16
N GLY A 41 -13.71 6.80 -27.78
CA GLY A 41 -14.11 7.16 -26.42
C GLY A 41 -13.61 6.15 -25.38
N THR A 42 -13.83 4.85 -25.63
CA THR A 42 -13.35 3.78 -24.73
C THR A 42 -11.82 3.73 -24.66
N SER A 43 -11.11 3.91 -25.77
CA SER A 43 -9.64 3.95 -25.78
C SER A 43 -9.08 5.14 -24.99
N LEU A 44 -9.70 6.32 -25.10
CA LEU A 44 -9.31 7.49 -24.32
C LEU A 44 -9.55 7.30 -22.82
N LEU A 45 -10.67 6.68 -22.44
CA LEU A 45 -10.96 6.34 -21.04
C LEU A 45 -9.96 5.33 -20.48
N MET A 46 -9.60 4.29 -21.25
CA MET A 46 -8.58 3.32 -20.86
C MET A 46 -7.19 3.97 -20.69
N LEU A 47 -6.82 4.87 -21.61
CA LEU A 47 -5.55 5.60 -21.52
C LEU A 47 -5.51 6.52 -20.29
N SER A 48 -6.61 7.22 -20.01
CA SER A 48 -6.78 8.02 -18.80
C SER A 48 -6.60 7.16 -17.55
N ASN A 49 -7.31 6.02 -17.47
CA ASN A 49 -7.20 5.09 -16.35
C ASN A 49 -5.77 4.61 -16.14
N ALA A 50 -5.10 4.17 -17.20
CA ALA A 50 -3.72 3.69 -17.14
C ALA A 50 -2.75 4.76 -16.61
N LYS A 51 -2.94 6.02 -17.04
CA LYS A 51 -2.09 7.13 -16.61
C LYS A 51 -2.32 7.52 -15.14
N LEU A 52 -3.56 7.50 -14.70
CA LEU A 52 -3.93 7.78 -13.32
C LEU A 52 -3.50 6.64 -12.38
N ASN A 53 -3.62 5.38 -12.81
CA ASN A 53 -3.06 4.21 -12.11
C ASN A 53 -1.55 4.36 -11.94
N SER A 54 -0.81 4.63 -13.02
CA SER A 54 0.65 4.81 -12.96
C SER A 54 1.06 5.96 -12.04
N THR A 55 0.31 7.06 -12.03
CA THR A 55 0.58 8.19 -11.13
C THR A 55 0.35 7.81 -9.67
N THR A 56 -0.76 7.12 -9.39
CA THR A 56 -1.13 6.68 -8.03
C THR A 56 -0.17 5.61 -7.52
N GLU A 57 0.24 4.69 -8.38
CA GLU A 57 1.29 3.70 -8.12
C GLU A 57 2.62 4.36 -7.79
N ASN A 58 3.04 5.38 -8.54
CA ASN A 58 4.29 6.08 -8.26
C ASN A 58 4.23 6.83 -6.92
N ILE A 59 3.12 7.51 -6.61
CA ILE A 59 2.91 8.14 -5.30
C ILE A 59 2.98 7.10 -4.19
N GLY A 60 2.30 5.97 -4.35
CA GLY A 60 2.31 4.86 -3.41
C GLY A 60 3.70 4.24 -3.23
N LEU A 61 4.44 3.99 -4.32
CA LEU A 61 5.80 3.44 -4.26
C LEU A 61 6.77 4.37 -3.55
N GLN A 62 6.75 5.66 -3.86
CA GLN A 62 7.63 6.63 -3.19
C GLN A 62 7.30 6.78 -1.71
N ALA A 63 6.01 6.82 -1.37
CA ALA A 63 5.57 6.91 0.01
C ALA A 63 5.89 5.63 0.81
N ALA A 64 5.77 4.45 0.19
CA ALA A 64 6.18 3.18 0.78
C ALA A 64 7.69 3.08 0.99
N VAL A 65 8.50 3.54 0.03
CA VAL A 65 9.96 3.64 0.15
C VAL A 65 10.36 4.57 1.30
N GLN A 66 9.68 5.71 1.44
CA GLN A 66 9.94 6.64 2.55
C GLN A 66 9.60 6.00 3.91
N LEU A 67 8.53 5.19 3.97
CA LEU A 67 8.07 4.58 5.21
C LEU A 67 9.10 3.62 5.84
N ASN A 68 9.87 2.88 5.03
CA ASN A 68 10.95 2.02 5.52
C ASN A 68 12.32 2.44 4.96
N LYS A 69 12.57 3.75 4.90
CA LYS A 69 13.85 4.30 4.44
C LYS A 69 14.98 3.82 5.34
N GLY A 70 16.02 3.22 4.75
CA GLY A 70 17.18 2.71 5.49
C GLY A 70 16.86 1.53 6.43
N ASP A 71 15.77 0.81 6.17
CA ASP A 71 15.34 -0.36 6.93
C ASP A 71 15.10 -0.15 8.44
N ARG A 72 14.69 1.07 8.82
CA ARG A 72 14.40 1.43 10.22
C ARG A 72 13.43 0.47 10.91
N ILE A 73 12.42 -0.03 10.18
CA ILE A 73 11.44 -0.98 10.72
C ILE A 73 12.10 -2.34 10.96
N GLY A 74 12.94 -2.78 10.02
CA GLY A 74 13.68 -4.03 10.15
C GLY A 74 14.68 -4.01 11.29
N GLU A 75 15.41 -2.89 11.44
CA GLU A 75 16.34 -2.66 12.55
C GLU A 75 15.60 -2.62 13.90
N MET A 76 14.43 -1.97 13.96
CA MET A 76 13.60 -1.95 15.17
C MET A 76 13.13 -3.35 15.56
N ASN A 77 12.68 -4.17 14.60
CA ASN A 77 12.35 -5.58 14.85
C ASN A 77 13.56 -6.36 15.42
N SER A 78 14.76 -6.14 14.88
CA SER A 78 15.99 -6.75 15.43
C SER A 78 16.34 -6.24 16.84
N MET A 79 16.11 -4.96 17.14
CA MET A 79 16.31 -4.43 18.49
C MET A 79 15.34 -5.05 19.50
N ILE A 80 14.07 -5.22 19.12
CA ILE A 80 13.05 -5.87 19.95
C ILE A 80 13.42 -7.33 20.23
N GLU A 81 13.84 -8.06 19.20
CA GLU A 81 14.33 -9.45 19.31
C GLU A 81 15.50 -9.55 20.30
N ARG A 82 16.57 -8.78 20.07
CA ARG A 82 17.77 -8.79 20.92
C ARG A 82 17.48 -8.35 22.35
N SER A 83 16.62 -7.35 22.52
CA SER A 83 16.21 -6.88 23.84
C SER A 83 15.47 -7.97 24.61
N ARG A 84 14.59 -8.71 23.92
CA ARG A 84 13.87 -9.85 24.49
C ARG A 84 14.82 -10.97 24.92
N GLU A 85 15.77 -11.32 24.07
CA GLU A 85 16.81 -12.31 24.39
C GLU A 85 17.68 -11.86 25.58
N ALA A 86 18.05 -10.58 25.64
CA ALA A 86 18.84 -10.01 26.73
C ALA A 86 18.11 -10.13 28.09
N VAL A 87 16.81 -9.80 28.15
CA VAL A 87 16.03 -9.95 29.40
C VAL A 87 15.99 -11.43 29.83
N PHE A 88 15.69 -12.33 28.89
CA PHE A 88 15.61 -13.75 29.21
C PHE A 88 16.94 -14.33 29.68
N THR A 89 18.04 -13.99 29.00
CA THR A 89 19.38 -14.47 29.35
C THR A 89 19.87 -13.88 30.67
N SER A 90 19.64 -12.59 30.92
CA SER A 90 19.96 -11.95 32.20
C SER A 90 19.16 -12.55 33.36
N ARG A 91 17.89 -12.89 33.16
CA ARG A 91 17.06 -13.59 34.16
C ARG A 91 17.67 -14.94 34.53
N ARG A 92 18.01 -15.74 33.52
CA ARG A 92 18.62 -17.05 33.73
C ARG A 92 19.97 -16.94 34.44
N ALA A 93 20.81 -15.99 34.03
CA ALA A 93 22.09 -15.73 34.67
C ALA A 93 21.92 -15.32 36.15
N TYR A 94 20.94 -14.47 36.44
CA TYR A 94 20.56 -14.10 37.80
C TYR A 94 20.16 -15.32 38.64
N ASP A 95 19.27 -16.17 38.13
CA ASP A 95 18.77 -17.34 38.86
C ASP A 95 19.89 -18.38 39.12
N ASP A 96 20.82 -18.55 38.17
CA ASP A 96 21.96 -19.45 38.30
C ASP A 96 23.00 -18.90 39.29
N ILE A 97 23.32 -17.60 39.20
CA ILE A 97 24.27 -16.93 40.09
C ILE A 97 23.75 -16.88 41.53
N ALA A 98 22.47 -16.59 41.74
CA ALA A 98 21.87 -16.55 43.07
C ALA A 98 22.01 -17.90 43.81
N LYS A 99 22.07 -19.02 43.08
CA LYS A 99 22.26 -20.36 43.64
C LYS A 99 23.74 -20.71 43.83
N GLN A 100 24.58 -20.40 42.85
CA GLN A 100 25.98 -20.89 42.80
C GLN A 100 26.98 -19.93 43.45
N ALA A 101 26.76 -18.63 43.33
CA ALA A 101 27.67 -17.59 43.81
C ALA A 101 26.90 -16.40 44.41
N PRO A 102 26.28 -16.57 45.60
CA PRO A 102 25.41 -15.55 46.20
C PRO A 102 26.09 -14.19 46.45
N HIS A 103 27.43 -14.18 46.58
CA HIS A 103 28.20 -12.95 46.80
C HIS A 103 28.26 -12.02 45.58
N VAL A 104 27.99 -12.52 44.37
CA VAL A 104 27.88 -11.70 43.13
C VAL A 104 26.43 -11.54 42.66
N GLU A 105 25.45 -12.03 43.41
CA GLU A 105 24.02 -11.85 43.12
C GLU A 105 23.62 -10.39 42.90
N PRO A 106 24.12 -9.39 43.67
CA PRO A 106 23.76 -7.99 43.44
C PRO A 106 24.16 -7.49 42.04
N LEU A 107 25.28 -7.99 41.50
CA LEU A 107 25.73 -7.63 40.15
C LEU A 107 24.85 -8.27 39.08
N ALA A 108 24.47 -9.53 39.27
CA ALA A 108 23.55 -10.22 38.35
C ALA A 108 22.16 -9.56 38.35
N ARG A 109 21.70 -9.09 39.53
CA ARG A 109 20.47 -8.31 39.67
C ARG A 109 20.54 -7.00 38.87
N LEU A 110 21.65 -6.27 39.00
CA LEU A 110 21.85 -5.03 38.25
C LEU A 110 21.78 -5.27 36.73
N LEU A 111 22.41 -6.34 36.23
CA LEU A 111 22.36 -6.69 34.80
C LEU A 111 20.94 -7.04 34.31
N LEU A 112 20.15 -7.70 35.14
CA LEU A 112 18.75 -8.01 34.86
C LEU A 112 17.89 -6.74 34.86
N ASP A 113 18.06 -5.87 35.84
CA ASP A 113 17.35 -4.60 35.93
C ASP A 113 17.68 -3.71 34.73
N ASP A 114 18.96 -3.62 34.35
CA ASP A 114 19.43 -2.91 33.16
C ASP A 114 18.80 -3.48 31.87
N ALA A 115 18.70 -4.80 31.73
CA ALA A 115 18.04 -5.43 30.59
C ALA A 115 16.54 -5.09 30.53
N ARG A 116 15.83 -5.11 31.67
CA ARG A 116 14.40 -4.76 31.76
C ARG A 116 14.15 -3.28 31.45
N VAL A 117 15.01 -2.38 31.95
CA VAL A 117 14.99 -0.95 31.59
C VAL A 117 15.27 -0.77 30.10
N GLY A 118 16.24 -1.50 29.56
CA GLY A 118 16.55 -1.50 28.13
C GLY A 118 15.35 -1.91 27.27
N ALA A 119 14.63 -2.96 27.65
CA ALA A 119 13.41 -3.39 26.96
C ALA A 119 12.30 -2.33 26.97
N THR A 120 12.13 -1.64 28.10
CA THR A 120 11.17 -0.54 28.20
C THR A 120 11.53 0.61 27.25
N ARG A 121 12.82 0.98 27.18
CA ARG A 121 13.31 2.03 26.27
C ARG A 121 13.15 1.64 24.79
N VAL A 122 13.38 0.38 24.43
CA VAL A 122 13.17 -0.10 23.05
C VAL A 122 11.70 0.04 22.64
N GLU A 123 10.76 -0.28 23.54
CA GLU A 123 9.34 -0.09 23.28
C GLU A 123 8.96 1.40 23.16
N GLU A 124 9.53 2.27 23.99
CA GLU A 124 9.36 3.72 23.87
C GLU A 124 9.86 4.23 22.50
N GLU A 125 11.06 3.82 22.08
CA GLU A 125 11.61 4.18 20.77
C GLU A 125 10.78 3.64 19.61
N ARG A 126 10.22 2.43 19.74
CA ARG A 126 9.28 1.88 18.75
C ARG A 126 8.05 2.79 18.60
N GLN A 127 7.49 3.29 19.70
CA GLN A 127 6.35 4.20 19.67
C GLN A 127 6.71 5.58 19.08
N LEU A 128 7.90 6.11 19.42
CA LEU A 128 8.41 7.35 18.86
C LEU A 128 8.64 7.23 17.35
N LEU A 129 9.25 6.14 16.89
CA LEU A 129 9.46 5.84 15.48
C LEU A 129 8.13 5.79 14.73
N SER A 130 7.11 5.14 15.29
CA SER A 130 5.77 5.09 14.71
C SER A 130 5.17 6.48 14.46
N GLY A 131 5.32 7.39 15.43
CA GLY A 131 4.86 8.78 15.31
C GLY A 131 5.68 9.61 14.31
N MET A 132 7.00 9.37 14.24
CA MET A 132 7.89 10.01 13.27
C MET A 132 7.56 9.59 11.83
N LEU A 133 7.39 8.28 11.60
CA LEU A 133 7.02 7.73 10.30
C LEU A 133 5.72 8.31 9.77
N GLY A 134 4.70 8.47 10.63
CA GLY A 134 3.44 9.11 10.24
C GLY A 134 3.62 10.54 9.73
N LYS A 135 4.47 11.34 10.40
CA LYS A 135 4.77 12.73 9.99
C LYS A 135 5.60 12.80 8.71
N GLU A 136 6.65 11.98 8.59
CA GLU A 136 7.47 11.93 7.38
C GLU A 136 6.63 11.54 6.16
N LEU A 137 5.75 10.55 6.33
CA LEU A 137 4.83 10.10 5.30
C LEU A 137 3.85 11.19 4.88
N GLU A 138 3.27 11.92 5.83
CA GLU A 138 2.39 13.06 5.56
C GLU A 138 3.11 14.13 4.72
N ILE A 139 4.34 14.50 5.09
CA ILE A 139 5.14 15.49 4.36
C ILE A 139 5.42 14.99 2.93
N ALA A 140 5.83 13.73 2.79
CA ALA A 140 6.13 13.13 1.49
C ALA A 140 4.90 13.13 0.57
N ILE A 141 3.76 12.65 1.04
CA ILE A 141 2.52 12.62 0.27
C ILE A 141 2.05 14.03 -0.05
N THR A 142 2.04 14.94 0.92
CA THR A 142 1.59 16.31 0.71
C THR A 142 2.44 17.02 -0.34
N SER A 143 3.76 16.80 -0.33
CA SER A 143 4.65 17.36 -1.35
C SER A 143 4.34 16.83 -2.76
N LYS A 144 4.07 15.52 -2.89
CA LYS A 144 3.75 14.88 -4.17
C LYS A 144 2.37 15.23 -4.71
N VAL A 145 1.38 15.33 -3.82
CA VAL A 145 0.04 15.79 -4.18
C VAL A 145 0.08 17.24 -4.64
N LYS A 146 0.84 18.12 -3.97
CA LYS A 146 1.06 19.51 -4.41
C LYS A 146 1.75 19.56 -5.77
N GLU A 147 2.83 18.80 -5.97
CA GLU A 147 3.52 18.70 -7.27
C GLU A 147 2.55 18.27 -8.39
N THR A 148 1.65 17.33 -8.09
CA THR A 148 0.64 16.86 -9.05
C THR A 148 -0.43 17.93 -9.32
N LYS A 149 -0.85 18.69 -8.31
CA LYS A 149 -1.80 19.80 -8.45
C LYS A 149 -1.22 20.94 -9.27
N ASP A 150 0.06 21.27 -9.07
CA ASP A 150 0.76 22.35 -9.75
C ASP A 150 0.96 22.07 -11.25
N ARG A 151 0.95 20.80 -11.67
CA ARG A 151 0.97 20.42 -13.09
C ARG A 151 -0.34 20.75 -13.83
N GLY A 152 -1.40 21.10 -13.10
CA GLY A 152 -2.67 21.54 -13.66
C GLY A 152 -3.52 20.39 -14.26
N PRO A 153 -4.66 20.73 -14.90
CA PRO A 153 -5.51 19.76 -15.53
C PRO A 153 -4.81 19.12 -16.73
N MET A 154 -4.98 17.81 -16.88
CA MET A 154 -4.43 17.08 -18.01
C MET A 154 -5.45 17.04 -19.13
N ASN A 155 -5.10 17.66 -20.26
CA ASN A 155 -5.94 17.68 -21.45
C ASN A 155 -5.56 16.51 -22.37
N LEU A 156 -6.52 15.61 -22.60
CA LEU A 156 -6.43 14.47 -23.52
C LEU A 156 -7.47 14.63 -24.63
N MET A 157 -7.14 15.34 -25.71
CA MET A 157 -7.95 15.60 -26.92
C MET A 157 -9.40 16.08 -26.66
N LEU A 158 -10.27 15.21 -26.15
CA LEU A 158 -11.67 15.45 -25.81
C LEU A 158 -11.96 15.33 -24.31
N LEU A 159 -10.98 14.96 -23.48
CA LEU A 159 -11.16 14.79 -22.04
C LEU A 159 -10.27 15.78 -21.29
N THR A 160 -10.82 16.44 -20.28
CA THR A 160 -10.04 17.20 -19.31
C THR A 160 -10.11 16.46 -17.99
N LEU A 161 -8.95 16.00 -17.52
CA LEU A 161 -8.79 15.37 -16.22
C LEU A 161 -8.39 16.44 -15.23
N THR A 162 -9.26 16.73 -14.27
CA THR A 162 -8.95 17.63 -13.17
C THR A 162 -8.66 16.77 -11.94
N PRO A 163 -7.42 16.79 -11.41
CA PRO A 163 -7.14 16.10 -10.15
C PRO A 163 -8.06 16.69 -9.07
N THR A 164 -8.73 15.82 -8.30
CA THR A 164 -9.53 16.32 -7.17
C THR A 164 -8.59 16.76 -6.05
N GLU A 165 -9.13 17.58 -5.14
CA GLU A 165 -8.33 18.08 -4.02
C GLU A 165 -7.98 16.95 -3.04
N ASP A 166 -8.82 15.93 -2.86
CA ASP A 166 -8.62 14.95 -1.79
C ASP A 166 -7.95 13.65 -2.28
N THR A 167 -6.66 13.50 -1.97
CA THR A 167 -5.98 12.19 -1.97
C THR A 167 -6.09 11.58 -0.58
N ILE A 168 -6.74 10.41 -0.50
CA ILE A 168 -6.87 9.67 0.75
C ILE A 168 -5.73 8.67 0.80
N VAL A 169 -4.87 8.75 1.81
CA VAL A 169 -3.83 7.77 2.06
C VAL A 169 -4.10 7.05 3.37
N GLU A 170 -4.27 5.74 3.28
CA GLU A 170 -4.36 4.90 4.45
C GLU A 170 -3.03 4.22 4.73
N VAL A 171 -2.76 4.04 6.01
CA VAL A 171 -1.51 3.51 6.52
C VAL A 171 -1.85 2.33 7.41
N GLY A 172 -1.12 1.23 7.23
CA GLY A 172 -1.47 -0.04 7.82
C GLY A 172 -0.33 -1.05 7.77
N SER A 173 -0.69 -2.30 7.96
CA SER A 173 0.19 -3.46 7.94
C SER A 173 -0.25 -4.46 6.88
N LEU A 174 0.60 -5.45 6.63
CA LEU A 174 0.28 -6.56 5.74
C LEU A 174 -0.33 -7.71 6.55
N ARG A 175 -1.47 -8.22 6.09
CA ARG A 175 -2.08 -9.42 6.65
C ARG A 175 -1.21 -10.63 6.37
N ASP A 176 -1.13 -11.53 7.35
CA ASP A 176 -0.42 -12.81 7.29
C ASP A 176 1.07 -12.73 6.90
N MET A 177 1.66 -11.53 6.82
CA MET A 177 3.07 -11.34 6.56
C MET A 177 3.86 -11.53 7.85
N PRO A 178 4.85 -12.44 7.91
CA PRO A 178 5.70 -12.55 9.08
C PRO A 178 6.46 -11.25 9.39
N SER A 179 7.03 -11.19 10.59
CA SER A 179 8.13 -10.26 10.87
C SER A 179 9.40 -10.74 10.16
N ASN A 180 10.35 -9.83 9.95
CA ASN A 180 11.71 -10.18 9.55
C ASN A 180 12.58 -10.66 10.73
N ALA A 181 12.07 -10.63 11.97
CA ALA A 181 12.71 -11.18 13.16
C ALA A 181 12.46 -12.68 13.30
N THR A 182 13.51 -13.42 13.66
CA THR A 182 13.48 -14.87 13.81
C THR A 182 13.39 -15.30 15.26
N ALA A 183 12.84 -16.49 15.51
CA ALA A 183 12.90 -17.11 16.82
C ALA A 183 14.37 -17.37 17.22
N PRO A 184 14.70 -17.21 18.52
CA PRO A 184 16.08 -17.31 19.02
C PRO A 184 16.66 -18.69 18.69
N ILE A 185 17.77 -18.71 17.95
CA ILE A 185 18.46 -19.98 17.61
C ILE A 185 19.31 -20.45 18.80
N ALA A 186 19.94 -19.52 19.52
CA ALA A 186 20.89 -19.83 20.59
C ALA A 186 20.24 -20.21 21.93
N ILE A 187 18.94 -19.92 22.11
CA ILE A 187 18.25 -20.06 23.40
C ILE A 187 17.08 -21.04 23.26
N GLU A 188 17.40 -22.34 23.31
CA GLU A 188 16.43 -23.41 23.06
C GLU A 188 15.19 -23.36 23.98
N GLN A 189 15.39 -23.05 25.27
CA GLN A 189 14.31 -22.92 26.25
C GLN A 189 13.31 -21.82 25.88
N LEU A 190 13.81 -20.69 25.36
CA LEU A 190 12.96 -19.58 24.93
C LEU A 190 12.23 -19.96 23.63
N LYS A 191 12.91 -20.59 22.69
CA LYS A 191 12.31 -21.09 21.45
C LYS A 191 11.21 -22.13 21.71
N GLU A 192 11.39 -23.01 22.68
CA GLU A 192 10.39 -24.01 23.08
C GLU A 192 9.16 -23.34 23.70
N PHE A 193 9.36 -22.37 24.60
CA PHE A 193 8.27 -21.56 25.15
C PHE A 193 7.50 -20.83 24.04
N ASP A 194 8.21 -20.19 23.13
CA ASP A 194 7.62 -19.43 22.02
C ASP A 194 6.86 -20.33 21.04
N ARG A 195 7.34 -21.56 20.84
CA ARG A 195 6.64 -22.58 20.05
C ARG A 195 5.34 -22.99 20.73
N GLY A 196 5.37 -23.21 22.04
CA GLY A 196 4.19 -23.55 22.84
C GLY A 196 3.15 -22.43 22.88
N ALA A 197 3.60 -21.17 22.92
CA ALA A 197 2.74 -19.99 22.87
C ALA A 197 2.26 -19.62 21.46
N GLY A 198 2.84 -20.23 20.41
CA GLY A 198 2.47 -19.96 19.02
C GLY A 198 2.91 -18.59 18.51
N TYR A 199 3.99 -18.03 19.06
CA TYR A 199 4.46 -16.67 18.71
C TYR A 199 5.13 -16.55 17.35
N PHE A 200 5.61 -17.66 16.78
CA PHE A 200 6.22 -17.69 15.45
C PHE A 200 5.59 -18.77 14.56
N TYR A 201 5.81 -18.65 13.25
CA TYR A 201 5.38 -19.66 12.29
C TYR A 201 6.36 -20.83 12.29
N GLN A 202 5.91 -22.01 12.75
CA GLN A 202 6.76 -23.19 12.90
C GLN A 202 7.51 -23.63 11.63
N LYS A 203 6.99 -23.28 10.44
CA LYS A 203 7.63 -23.61 9.16
C LYS A 203 8.81 -22.71 8.82
N THR A 204 8.81 -21.47 9.29
CA THR A 204 9.75 -20.43 8.86
C THR A 204 10.53 -19.80 9.99
N ASP A 205 10.19 -20.12 11.24
CA ASP A 205 10.76 -19.54 12.46
C ASP A 205 10.63 -18.01 12.58
N PHE A 206 9.86 -17.34 11.73
CA PHE A 206 9.61 -15.90 11.86
C PHE A 206 8.47 -15.59 12.82
N TYR A 207 8.63 -14.55 13.63
CA TYR A 207 7.59 -14.09 14.54
C TYR A 207 6.34 -13.64 13.79
N ARG A 208 5.18 -13.89 14.39
CA ARG A 208 3.91 -13.33 13.95
C ARG A 208 3.91 -11.83 14.26
N PRO A 209 3.47 -10.98 13.34
CA PRO A 209 3.46 -9.55 13.57
C PRO A 209 2.32 -9.16 14.52
N GLU A 210 2.43 -7.96 15.08
CA GLU A 210 1.36 -7.25 15.81
C GLU A 210 0.81 -7.92 17.07
N ILE A 211 1.38 -9.05 17.47
CA ILE A 211 1.11 -9.69 18.75
C ILE A 211 2.18 -9.31 19.77
N SER A 212 1.79 -9.19 21.04
CA SER A 212 2.76 -9.00 22.13
C SER A 212 3.35 -10.34 22.52
N VAL A 213 4.61 -10.57 22.13
CA VAL A 213 5.37 -11.80 22.38
C VAL A 213 5.90 -11.77 23.81
N LYS A 214 5.13 -12.31 24.75
CA LYS A 214 5.49 -12.28 26.18
C LYS A 214 6.69 -13.17 26.50
N LEU A 215 7.42 -12.82 27.56
CA LEU A 215 8.39 -13.71 28.19
C LEU A 215 7.70 -14.61 29.24
N PRO A 216 8.32 -15.72 29.64
CA PRO A 216 7.88 -16.47 30.81
C PRO A 216 7.85 -15.60 32.07
N ALA A 217 7.04 -16.02 33.06
CA ALA A 217 7.06 -15.38 34.37
C ALA A 217 8.49 -15.48 34.98
N PRO A 218 8.98 -14.45 35.69
CA PRO A 218 8.25 -13.26 36.14
C PRO A 218 8.25 -12.07 35.15
N ASP A 219 8.88 -12.19 33.97
CA ASP A 219 9.10 -11.06 33.03
C ASP A 219 7.97 -10.91 31.98
N ASN A 220 6.79 -11.50 32.24
CA ASN A 220 5.63 -11.48 31.34
C ASN A 220 4.92 -10.10 31.28
N ASP A 221 5.34 -9.17 32.13
CA ASP A 221 4.85 -7.79 32.16
C ASP A 221 5.33 -6.99 30.93
N LEU A 222 6.51 -7.31 30.40
CA LEU A 222 7.09 -6.65 29.24
C LEU A 222 6.33 -6.97 27.94
N ASN A 223 6.34 -6.03 26.99
CA ASN A 223 5.70 -6.19 25.69
C ASN A 223 6.75 -6.15 24.58
N PHE A 224 6.71 -7.14 23.68
CA PHE A 224 7.59 -7.20 22.52
C PHE A 224 6.71 -7.37 21.28
N VAL A 225 6.49 -6.29 20.53
CA VAL A 225 5.57 -6.27 19.39
C VAL A 225 6.35 -6.09 18.09
N PHE A 226 6.33 -7.10 17.24
CA PHE A 226 7.02 -7.07 15.96
C PHE A 226 6.14 -6.48 14.85
N ALA A 227 6.74 -5.72 13.94
CA ALA A 227 6.08 -5.21 12.74
C ALA A 227 6.08 -6.27 11.62
N SER A 228 5.03 -6.26 10.78
CA SER A 228 4.93 -7.12 9.59
C SER A 228 5.90 -6.68 8.51
N LEU A 229 7.00 -7.39 8.30
CA LEU A 229 8.02 -7.00 7.32
C LEU A 229 8.59 -8.23 6.65
N HIS A 230 8.84 -8.12 5.35
CA HIS A 230 9.38 -9.23 4.59
C HIS A 230 10.71 -9.73 5.17
N PRO A 231 10.88 -11.05 5.30
CA PRO A 231 12.16 -11.63 5.66
C PRO A 231 13.30 -11.16 4.77
N ARG A 232 14.47 -10.94 5.36
CA ARG A 232 15.70 -10.68 4.60
C ARG A 232 16.20 -11.98 3.97
N ILE A 233 16.62 -11.93 2.72
CA ILE A 233 17.23 -13.07 2.02
C ILE A 233 18.68 -12.69 1.73
N LYS A 234 19.65 -13.36 2.37
CA LYS A 234 21.09 -13.05 2.23
C LYS A 234 21.40 -11.56 2.47
N ASP A 235 20.84 -11.00 3.54
CA ASP A 235 20.96 -9.58 3.91
C ASP A 235 20.32 -8.58 2.91
N THR A 236 19.68 -9.08 1.85
CA THR A 236 18.91 -8.25 0.93
C THR A 236 17.50 -8.05 1.45
N ILE A 237 17.04 -6.80 1.42
CA ILE A 237 15.67 -6.41 1.78
C ILE A 237 14.84 -6.34 0.50
N ALA A 238 13.62 -6.85 0.53
CA ALA A 238 12.73 -6.77 -0.62
C ALA A 238 12.41 -5.30 -0.99
N SER A 239 12.42 -4.97 -2.27
CA SER A 239 12.04 -3.64 -2.78
C SER A 239 10.54 -3.40 -2.70
N ALA A 240 10.14 -2.17 -2.40
CA ALA A 240 8.73 -1.77 -2.31
C ALA A 240 7.93 -2.23 -3.54
N ARG A 241 6.72 -2.74 -3.32
CA ARG A 241 5.93 -3.35 -4.39
C ARG A 241 4.43 -3.18 -4.19
N LEU A 242 3.70 -3.26 -5.29
CA LEU A 242 2.24 -3.28 -5.28
C LEU A 242 1.73 -4.56 -4.61
N ILE A 243 0.66 -4.44 -3.83
CA ILE A 243 0.01 -5.55 -3.14
C ILE A 243 -1.48 -5.58 -3.44
N THR A 244 -2.11 -6.73 -3.19
CA THR A 244 -3.55 -6.84 -3.37
C THR A 244 -4.29 -6.17 -2.20
N PRO A 245 -5.54 -5.70 -2.42
CA PRO A 245 -6.36 -5.13 -1.34
C PRO A 245 -6.68 -6.10 -0.21
N ASP A 246 -6.74 -7.39 -0.50
CA ASP A 246 -7.07 -8.41 0.50
C ASP A 246 -5.95 -8.60 1.52
N ASP A 247 -4.71 -8.30 1.13
CA ASP A 247 -3.49 -8.40 1.95
C ASP A 247 -3.27 -7.17 2.86
N PHE A 248 -4.09 -6.11 2.74
CA PHE A 248 -3.88 -4.85 3.45
C PHE A 248 -4.78 -4.72 4.68
N ASP A 249 -4.18 -4.48 5.84
CA ASP A 249 -4.89 -4.10 7.07
C ASP A 249 -4.72 -2.60 7.36
N GLY A 250 -5.61 -1.79 6.80
CA GLY A 250 -5.61 -0.33 6.96
C GLY A 250 -6.13 0.12 8.32
N ARG A 251 -5.37 0.98 9.02
CA ARG A 251 -5.71 1.43 10.39
C ARG A 251 -5.86 2.93 10.53
N THR A 252 -5.07 3.68 9.78
CA THR A 252 -4.97 5.14 9.88
C THR A 252 -5.27 5.77 8.54
N VAL A 253 -6.05 6.86 8.52
CA VAL A 253 -6.38 7.60 7.31
C VAL A 253 -5.77 9.00 7.37
N ILE A 254 -5.03 9.36 6.34
CA ILE A 254 -4.44 10.67 6.07
C ILE A 254 -5.20 11.23 4.86
N VAL A 255 -5.74 12.44 4.96
CA VAL A 255 -6.36 13.13 3.82
C VAL A 255 -5.45 14.29 3.42
N ALA A 256 -4.92 14.23 2.20
CA ALA A 256 -4.08 15.26 1.63
C ALA A 256 -4.86 16.04 0.56
N PRO A 257 -4.74 17.39 0.49
CA PRO A 257 -3.96 18.26 1.36
C PRO A 257 -4.80 18.73 2.57
N GLY A 258 -4.37 18.38 3.78
CA GLY A 258 -4.69 19.21 4.95
C GLY A 258 -5.60 18.64 6.02
N ARG A 259 -5.74 17.31 6.17
CA ARG A 259 -6.25 16.77 7.43
C ARG A 259 -5.71 15.38 7.77
N LEU A 260 -4.81 15.33 8.75
CA LEU A 260 -4.52 14.13 9.54
C LEU A 260 -5.76 13.77 10.36
N ILE A 261 -6.44 12.68 10.02
CA ILE A 261 -7.65 12.28 10.74
C ILE A 261 -7.29 11.46 11.99
N ARG A 262 -6.17 10.74 12.02
CA ARG A 262 -5.62 10.06 13.22
C ARG A 262 -4.10 9.88 13.16
N PRO A 263 -3.28 10.55 14.00
CA PRO A 263 -1.82 10.42 13.92
C PRO A 263 -1.23 9.25 14.74
N ARG A 264 -2.01 8.60 15.62
CA ARG A 264 -1.47 7.57 16.52
C ARG A 264 -1.55 6.18 15.89
N LEU A 265 -0.41 5.72 15.44
CA LEU A 265 -0.17 4.36 14.95
C LEU A 265 0.32 3.50 16.14
N HIS A 266 -0.51 2.55 16.58
CA HIS A 266 -0.12 1.63 17.68
C HIS A 266 1.03 0.69 17.27
N ASN A 267 1.05 0.30 16.00
CA ASN A 267 2.09 -0.54 15.40
C ASN A 267 2.87 0.25 14.35
N LEU A 268 4.10 -0.16 14.09
CA LEU A 268 4.89 0.39 12.99
C LEU A 268 4.18 0.04 11.69
N PRO A 269 3.79 1.03 10.87
CA PRO A 269 3.13 0.75 9.61
C PRO A 269 4.12 0.23 8.58
N THR A 270 3.69 -0.74 7.78
CA THR A 270 4.52 -1.39 6.77
C THR A 270 3.87 -1.44 5.40
N ALA A 271 2.68 -0.86 5.26
CA ALA A 271 1.97 -0.75 4.00
C ALA A 271 1.15 0.53 3.96
N ILE A 272 0.89 1.00 2.74
CA ILE A 272 0.03 2.16 2.49
C ILE A 272 -0.95 1.87 1.35
N ARG A 273 -2.12 2.49 1.43
CA ARG A 273 -3.13 2.52 0.37
C ARG A 273 -3.36 3.96 -0.03
N VAL A 274 -3.08 4.29 -1.28
CA VAL A 274 -3.34 5.61 -1.86
C VAL A 274 -4.61 5.52 -2.70
N VAL A 275 -5.60 6.34 -2.37
CA VAL A 275 -6.82 6.51 -3.14
C VAL A 275 -6.83 7.93 -3.69
N THR A 276 -6.68 8.04 -5.01
CA THR A 276 -6.81 9.30 -5.73
C THR A 276 -8.19 9.36 -6.36
N LYS A 277 -8.83 10.52 -6.27
CA LYS A 277 -10.04 10.81 -7.03
C LYS A 277 -9.72 11.83 -8.11
N THR A 278 -10.32 11.66 -9.27
CA THR A 278 -10.13 12.57 -10.41
C THR A 278 -11.45 12.82 -11.08
N ASN A 279 -11.72 14.08 -11.40
CA ASN A 279 -12.91 14.47 -12.12
C ASN A 279 -12.60 14.39 -13.60
N VAL A 280 -13.35 13.57 -14.31
CA VAL A 280 -13.26 13.45 -15.77
C VAL A 280 -14.35 14.33 -16.37
N SER A 281 -13.95 15.35 -17.14
CA SER A 281 -14.86 16.19 -17.89
C SER A 281 -14.75 15.87 -19.38
N ALA A 282 -15.87 15.49 -20.00
CA ALA A 282 -15.99 15.24 -21.43
C ALA A 282 -16.93 16.28 -22.09
N PRO A 283 -16.84 16.49 -23.42
CA PRO A 283 -17.84 17.24 -24.17
C PRO A 283 -19.24 16.63 -23.96
N LEU A 284 -20.28 17.47 -24.03
CA LEU A 284 -21.69 17.13 -23.72
C LEU A 284 -22.04 17.08 -22.22
N ASN A 285 -21.26 17.73 -21.36
CA ASN A 285 -21.51 17.83 -19.90
C ASN A 285 -21.53 16.48 -19.17
N LEU A 286 -20.88 15.45 -19.73
CA LEU A 286 -20.63 14.20 -19.02
C LEU A 286 -19.52 14.46 -17.98
N ARG A 287 -19.92 14.39 -16.72
CA ARG A 287 -19.03 14.43 -15.56
C ARG A 287 -19.12 13.10 -14.84
N GLU A 288 -17.98 12.45 -14.68
CA GLU A 288 -17.87 11.21 -13.92
C GLU A 288 -16.68 11.32 -12.98
N ASP A 289 -16.90 10.94 -11.72
CA ASP A 289 -15.86 10.88 -10.71
C ASP A 289 -15.17 9.53 -10.81
N MET A 290 -13.89 9.54 -11.18
CA MET A 290 -13.08 8.33 -11.26
C MET A 290 -12.21 8.23 -10.00
N ALA A 291 -12.41 7.15 -9.23
CA ALA A 291 -11.59 6.83 -8.07
C ALA A 291 -10.64 5.68 -8.39
N ILE A 292 -9.35 5.89 -8.14
CA ILE A 292 -8.31 4.89 -8.31
C ILE A 292 -7.70 4.57 -6.97
N THR A 293 -7.62 3.28 -6.67
CA THR A 293 -7.04 2.77 -5.43
C THR A 293 -5.80 1.97 -5.76
N THR A 294 -4.67 2.37 -5.22
CA THR A 294 -3.42 1.60 -5.29
C THR A 294 -2.95 1.30 -3.89
N ILE A 295 -2.43 0.09 -3.69
CA ILE A 295 -1.92 -0.35 -2.39
C ILE A 295 -0.50 -0.84 -2.59
N VAL A 296 0.38 -0.37 -1.72
CA VAL A 296 1.82 -0.57 -1.81
C VAL A 296 2.36 -1.01 -0.46
N SER A 297 3.16 -2.06 -0.47
CA SER A 297 3.93 -2.48 0.69
C SER A 297 5.21 -1.66 0.80
N ALA A 298 5.47 -1.14 1.99
CA ALA A 298 6.76 -0.59 2.39
C ALA A 298 7.69 -1.75 2.79
N THR A 299 8.24 -2.41 1.78
CA THR A 299 9.45 -3.19 1.97
C THR A 299 10.64 -2.25 1.73
N GLY A 300 11.77 -2.46 2.42
CA GLY A 300 12.85 -1.48 2.49
C GLY A 300 13.35 -1.00 1.13
N SER A 301 13.97 0.19 1.10
CA SER A 301 14.71 0.62 -0.08
C SER A 301 15.99 -0.20 -0.17
N GLU A 302 16.37 -0.63 -1.38
CA GLU A 302 17.74 -1.08 -1.62
C GLU A 302 18.69 -0.04 -1.05
N LYS A 303 19.68 -0.51 -0.29
CA LYS A 303 20.85 0.30 0.02
C LYS A 303 21.48 0.57 -1.34
N SER A 304 21.35 1.79 -1.84
CA SER A 304 21.95 2.13 -3.13
C SER A 304 23.45 1.89 -2.99
N ASP A 305 23.99 0.94 -3.73
CA ASP A 305 25.42 0.58 -3.77
C ASP A 305 26.34 1.74 -4.25
N ASN A 306 25.80 2.96 -4.36
CA ASN A 306 26.53 4.17 -4.76
C ASN A 306 27.24 4.89 -3.60
N ASP A 307 27.21 4.38 -2.37
CA ASP A 307 27.89 4.98 -1.20
C ASP A 307 29.17 4.22 -0.79
N SER A 308 29.75 3.41 -1.68
CA SER A 308 31.08 2.81 -1.50
C SER A 308 32.11 3.46 -2.43
N ASP A 309 32.44 4.72 -2.15
CA ASP A 309 33.65 5.42 -2.60
C ASP A 309 34.42 5.98 -1.40
#